data_AF-A0A537DYL4-F1
#
_entry.id   AF-A0A537DYL4-F1
#
_cell.length_a   1.000
_cell.length_b   1.000
_cell.length_c   1.000
_cell.angle_alpha   90.00
_cell.angle_beta   90.00
_cell.angle_gamma   90.00
#
_symmetry.space_group_name_H-M   'P 1'
#
loop_
_entity.id
_entity.type
_entity.pdbx_description
1 polymer ?
#
loop_
_entity_poly.entity_id
_entity_poly.type
_entity_poly.pdbx_seq_one_letter_code
_entity_poly.pdbx_strand_id
1 'polypeptide(L)'
;MSPTLSDEERVKKTRDILVSHKGKKNVISAPDIAKIIGIDEGDTHVQTRRIVLKAMRKYGIPVASTNTKPPGYFLITNRDELDEYRASLQNRIWEQEDRIRLVLENFVNTYGPLDEGEE
;
A
#
# COMPACT_ATOMS: atom_id res chain seq x y z
N MET A 1 -11.96 -9.87 28.13
CA MET A 1 -11.47 -8.83 27.18
C MET A 1 -10.00 -9.13 26.91
N SER A 2 -9.66 -9.55 25.69
CA SER A 2 -8.25 -9.67 25.29
C SER A 2 -7.66 -8.25 25.26
N PRO A 3 -6.46 -8.02 25.84
CA PRO A 3 -5.86 -6.70 25.82
C PRO A 3 -5.64 -6.24 24.38
N THR A 4 -6.12 -5.04 24.06
CA THR A 4 -5.93 -4.40 22.77
C THR A 4 -4.46 -4.03 22.64
N LEU A 5 -3.78 -4.49 21.58
CA LEU A 5 -2.37 -4.15 21.34
C LEU A 5 -2.20 -2.63 21.20
N SER A 6 -1.16 -2.08 21.82
CA SER A 6 -0.77 -0.69 21.58
C SER A 6 -0.31 -0.48 20.12
N ASP A 7 -0.30 0.77 19.68
CA ASP A 7 0.13 1.12 18.32
C ASP A 7 1.57 0.65 18.02
N GLU A 8 2.46 0.72 19.01
CA GLU A 8 3.85 0.29 18.88
C GLU A 8 3.97 -1.24 18.78
N GLU A 9 3.20 -1.97 19.58
CA GLU A 9 3.14 -3.43 19.52
C GLU A 9 2.57 -3.91 18.19
N ARG A 10 1.54 -3.24 17.66
CA ARG A 10 1.00 -3.54 16.32
C ARG A 10 2.04 -3.35 15.23
N VAL A 11 2.82 -2.26 15.30
CA VAL A 11 3.92 -1.99 14.35
C VAL A 11 5.01 -3.05 14.44
N LYS A 12 5.44 -3.42 15.65
CA LYS A 12 6.43 -4.49 15.87
C LYS A 12 5.94 -5.85 15.37
N LYS A 13 4.70 -6.22 15.71
CA LYS A 13 4.08 -7.48 15.27
C LYS A 13 3.92 -7.53 13.75
N THR A 14 3.53 -6.41 13.13
CA THR A 14 3.47 -6.28 11.67
C THR A 14 4.84 -6.49 11.02
N ARG A 15 5.92 -5.94 11.62
CA ARG A 15 7.29 -6.23 11.17
C ARG A 15 7.58 -7.72 11.22
N ASP A 16 7.31 -8.38 12.35
CA ASP A 16 7.59 -9.81 12.56
C ASP A 16 6.86 -10.70 11.54
N ILE A 17 5.61 -10.35 11.23
CA ILE A 17 4.82 -10.98 10.17
C ILE A 17 5.52 -10.78 8.82
N LEU A 18 5.78 -9.53 8.42
CA LEU A 18 6.31 -9.21 7.10
C LEU A 18 7.67 -9.87 6.83
N VAL A 19 8.58 -9.91 7.82
CA VAL A 19 9.89 -10.56 7.64
C VAL A 19 9.81 -12.09 7.47
N SER A 20 8.69 -12.69 7.88
CA SER A 20 8.41 -14.12 7.70
C SER A 20 7.78 -14.43 6.33
N HIS A 21 7.18 -13.44 5.69
CA HIS A 21 6.55 -13.52 4.38
C HIS A 21 7.53 -13.13 3.26
N LYS A 22 8.52 -14.00 3.05
CA LYS A 22 9.64 -13.78 2.11
C LYS A 22 9.27 -14.08 0.67
N GLY A 23 9.36 -13.06 -0.18
CA GLY A 23 9.19 -13.13 -1.61
C GLY A 23 7.74 -13.15 -2.08
N LYS A 24 7.54 -12.83 -3.36
CA LYS A 24 6.21 -12.60 -3.97
C LYS A 24 5.30 -13.84 -3.95
N LYS A 25 5.89 -15.04 -3.82
CA LYS A 25 5.15 -16.30 -3.72
C LYS A 25 4.56 -16.54 -2.32
N ASN A 26 5.03 -15.81 -1.31
CA ASN A 26 4.61 -15.97 0.08
C ASN A 26 4.06 -14.63 0.62
N VAL A 27 2.93 -14.21 0.07
CA VAL A 27 2.26 -12.97 0.48
C VAL A 27 1.37 -13.17 1.70
N ILE A 28 1.09 -12.06 2.39
CA ILE A 28 0.02 -11.99 3.40
C ILE A 28 -0.96 -10.86 3.07
N SER A 29 -2.26 -11.14 3.16
CA SER A 29 -3.28 -10.17 2.83
C SER A 29 -3.43 -9.10 3.92
N ALA A 30 -3.97 -7.93 3.56
CA ALA A 30 -4.25 -6.87 4.56
C ALA A 30 -5.27 -7.33 5.63
N PRO A 31 -6.37 -8.02 5.28
CA PRO A 31 -7.29 -8.58 6.27
C PRO A 31 -6.62 -9.57 7.24
N ASP A 32 -5.71 -10.43 6.76
CA ASP A 32 -5.01 -11.38 7.62
C ASP A 32 -4.08 -10.67 8.60
N ILE A 33 -3.31 -9.67 8.14
CA ILE A 33 -2.50 -8.83 9.04
C ILE A 33 -3.39 -8.17 10.09
N ALA A 34 -4.50 -7.54 9.68
CA ALA A 34 -5.41 -6.83 10.57
C ALA A 34 -5.95 -7.73 11.69
N LYS A 35 -6.41 -8.93 11.33
CA LYS A 35 -6.87 -9.94 12.28
C LYS A 35 -5.79 -10.32 13.27
N ILE A 36 -4.55 -10.52 12.81
CA ILE A 36 -3.43 -10.90 13.69
C ILE A 36 -3.05 -9.77 14.66
N ILE A 37 -3.20 -8.50 14.25
CA ILE A 37 -2.87 -7.33 15.08
C ILE A 37 -4.09 -6.73 15.82
N GLY A 38 -5.23 -7.42 15.80
CA GLY A 38 -6.44 -7.06 16.53
C GLY A 38 -7.06 -5.75 16.05
N ILE A 39 -7.26 -5.61 14.73
CA ILE A 39 -8.08 -4.55 14.12
C ILE A 39 -9.36 -5.21 13.63
N ASP A 40 -10.45 -5.02 14.39
CA ASP A 40 -11.69 -5.76 14.19
C ASP A 40 -12.78 -4.96 13.42
N GLU A 41 -12.71 -3.63 13.32
CA GLU A 41 -13.76 -2.82 12.67
C GLU A 41 -13.22 -1.57 11.92
N GLY A 42 -13.81 -1.27 10.75
CA GLY A 42 -13.56 -0.06 9.95
C GLY A 42 -12.86 -0.31 8.60
N ASP A 43 -12.23 0.74 8.05
CA ASP A 43 -11.45 0.69 6.79
C ASP A 43 -10.12 -0.06 6.98
N THR A 44 -10.23 -1.37 7.18
CA THR A 44 -9.15 -2.31 7.56
C THR A 44 -7.97 -2.21 6.60
N HIS A 45 -8.23 -1.98 5.31
CA HIS A 45 -7.18 -1.82 4.30
C HIS A 45 -6.33 -0.56 4.55
N VAL A 46 -6.97 0.59 4.81
CA VAL A 46 -6.28 1.86 5.06
C VAL A 46 -5.49 1.80 6.36
N GLN A 47 -6.08 1.28 7.44
CA GLN A 47 -5.41 1.17 8.72
C GLN A 47 -4.20 0.21 8.67
N THR A 48 -4.37 -0.96 8.04
CA THR A 48 -3.30 -1.93 7.88
C THR A 48 -2.17 -1.36 7.03
N ARG A 49 -2.48 -0.70 5.90
CA ARG A 49 -1.49 -0.06 5.05
C ARG A 49 -0.68 0.99 5.82
N ARG A 50 -1.34 1.78 6.67
CA ARG A 50 -0.67 2.77 7.54
C ARG A 50 0.31 2.10 8.49
N ILE A 51 -0.05 0.97 9.11
CA ILE A 51 0.82 0.24 10.04
C ILE A 51 1.98 -0.44 9.31
N VAL A 52 1.74 -1.03 8.14
CA VAL A 52 2.80 -1.58 7.27
C VAL A 52 3.82 -0.50 6.93
N LEU A 53 3.38 0.70 6.51
CA LEU A 53 4.27 1.82 6.22
C LEU A 53 5.04 2.30 7.46
N LYS A 54 4.40 2.36 8.64
CA LYS A 54 5.08 2.67 9.91
C LYS A 54 6.18 1.63 10.19
N ALA A 55 5.90 0.33 10.00
CA ALA A 55 6.87 -0.74 10.19
C ALA A 55 8.05 -0.64 9.21
N MET A 56 7.78 -0.39 7.92
CA MET A 56 8.82 -0.17 6.91
C MET A 56 9.74 0.98 7.28
N ARG A 57 9.18 2.14 7.67
CA ARG A 57 9.96 3.32 8.05
C ARG A 57 10.76 3.10 9.33
N LYS A 58 10.16 2.47 10.34
CA LYS A 58 10.80 2.26 11.66
C LYS A 58 11.91 1.23 11.60
N TYR A 59 11.74 0.15 10.84
CA TYR A 59 12.65 -0.99 10.84
C TYR A 59 13.49 -1.14 9.57
N GLY A 60 13.30 -0.27 8.56
CA GLY A 60 14.09 -0.29 7.33
C GLY A 60 13.91 -1.54 6.48
N ILE A 61 12.73 -2.17 6.51
CA ILE A 61 12.48 -3.43 5.79
C ILE A 61 11.92 -3.19 4.38
N PRO A 62 12.44 -3.89 3.35
CA PRO A 62 11.98 -3.73 1.97
C PRO A 62 10.72 -4.55 1.74
N VAL A 63 9.55 -3.91 1.86
CA VAL A 63 8.25 -4.55 1.70
C VAL A 63 7.58 -4.05 0.42
N ALA A 64 7.09 -4.98 -0.39
CA ALA A 64 6.28 -4.71 -1.55
C ALA A 64 4.82 -5.10 -1.31
N SER A 65 3.92 -4.60 -2.16
CA SER A 65 2.55 -5.07 -2.27
C SER A 65 2.24 -5.51 -3.70
N THR A 66 1.39 -6.53 -3.82
CA THR A 66 0.92 -7.03 -5.11
C THR A 66 -0.59 -7.14 -5.12
N ASN A 67 -1.17 -6.87 -6.30
CA ASN A 67 -2.58 -7.11 -6.58
C ASN A 67 -2.77 -8.40 -7.41
N THR A 68 -1.68 -9.07 -7.81
CA THR A 68 -1.73 -10.40 -8.43
C THR A 68 -2.33 -11.41 -7.46
N LYS A 69 -3.05 -12.43 -7.92
CA LYS A 69 -3.72 -13.40 -7.03
C LYS A 69 -2.70 -14.38 -6.41
N PRO A 70 -2.65 -14.54 -5.07
CA PRO A 70 -3.41 -13.79 -4.05
C PRO A 70 -2.81 -12.39 -3.77
N PRO A 71 -3.64 -11.35 -3.57
CA PRO A 71 -3.15 -10.00 -3.29
C PRO A 71 -2.61 -9.90 -1.86
N GLY A 72 -1.57 -9.10 -1.66
CA GLY A 72 -1.00 -8.94 -0.32
C GLY A 72 0.36 -8.25 -0.30
N TYR A 73 0.98 -8.31 0.88
CA TYR A 73 2.31 -7.78 1.17
C TYR A 73 3.32 -8.90 1.29
N PHE A 74 4.57 -8.61 0.92
CA PHE A 74 5.69 -9.54 1.07
C PHE A 74 7.00 -8.78 1.28
N LEU A 75 7.97 -9.41 1.94
CA LEU A 75 9.32 -8.93 2.03
C LEU A 75 10.06 -9.24 0.72
N ILE A 76 10.62 -8.23 0.09
CA ILE A 76 11.48 -8.38 -1.09
C ILE A 76 12.76 -9.10 -0.66
N THR A 77 13.15 -10.12 -1.41
CA THR A 77 14.32 -10.96 -1.09
C THR A 77 15.41 -10.94 -2.15
N ASN A 78 15.11 -10.49 -3.36
CA ASN A 78 16.04 -10.49 -4.47
C ASN A 78 15.83 -9.27 -5.39
N ARG A 79 16.75 -9.11 -6.35
CA ARG A 79 16.77 -7.96 -7.26
C ARG A 79 15.59 -7.95 -8.22
N ASP A 80 15.19 -9.12 -8.74
CA ASP A 80 14.10 -9.24 -9.70
C ASP A 80 12.77 -8.78 -9.07
N GLU A 81 12.50 -9.19 -7.84
CA GLU A 81 11.32 -8.74 -7.07
C GLU A 81 11.31 -7.23 -6.86
N LEU A 82 12.49 -6.63 -6.63
CA LEU A 82 12.63 -5.18 -6.47
C LEU A 82 12.34 -4.45 -7.79
N ASP A 83 12.94 -4.91 -8.89
CA ASP A 83 12.80 -4.28 -10.19
C ASP A 83 11.36 -4.43 -10.72
N GLU A 84 10.74 -5.59 -10.54
CA GLU A 84 9.31 -5.81 -10.82
C GLU A 84 8.43 -4.83 -10.02
N TYR A 85 8.67 -4.71 -8.72
CA TYR A 85 7.86 -3.84 -7.88
C TYR A 85 8.04 -2.37 -8.25
N ARG A 86 9.28 -1.94 -8.54
CA ARG A 86 9.58 -0.59 -9.05
C ARG A 86 8.86 -0.31 -10.36
N ALA A 87 8.92 -1.23 -11.33
CA ALA A 87 8.21 -1.10 -12.60
C ALA A 87 6.70 -0.99 -12.38
N SER A 88 6.14 -1.77 -11.45
CA SER A 88 4.71 -1.70 -11.11
C SER A 88 4.30 -0.34 -10.52
N LEU A 89 5.16 0.29 -9.71
CA LEU A 89 4.91 1.62 -9.17
C LEU A 89 5.00 2.69 -10.26
N GLN A 90 5.98 2.58 -11.15
CA GLN A 90 6.14 3.51 -12.27
C GLN A 90 4.92 3.49 -13.21
N ASN A 91 4.42 2.30 -13.54
CA ASN A 91 3.22 2.17 -14.36
C ASN A 91 1.99 2.82 -13.69
N ARG A 92 1.83 2.65 -12.36
CA ARG A 92 0.73 3.30 -11.63
C ARG A 92 0.84 4.82 -11.65
N ILE A 93 2.05 5.39 -11.63
CA ILE A 93 2.25 6.83 -11.76
C ILE A 93 1.75 7.29 -13.13
N TRP A 94 2.18 6.63 -14.21
CA TRP A 94 1.74 6.97 -15.56
C TRP A 94 0.23 6.83 -15.75
N GLU A 95 -0.39 5.78 -15.23
CA GLU A 95 -1.84 5.61 -15.27
C GLU A 95 -2.57 6.73 -14.53
N GLN A 96 -2.03 7.21 -13.40
CA GLN A 96 -2.60 8.32 -12.65
C GLN A 96 -2.46 9.65 -13.41
N GLU A 97 -1.29 9.92 -13.99
CA GLU A 97 -1.04 11.11 -14.79
C GLU A 97 -1.95 11.17 -16.03
N ASP A 98 -2.07 10.04 -16.75
CA ASP A 98 -2.95 9.93 -17.90
C ASP A 98 -4.41 10.17 -17.53
N ARG A 99 -4.85 9.61 -16.40
CA ARG A 99 -6.21 9.83 -15.89
C ARG A 99 -6.45 11.29 -15.49
N ILE A 100 -5.47 11.95 -14.86
CA ILE A 100 -5.58 13.38 -14.52
C ILE A 100 -5.79 14.19 -15.79
N ARG A 101 -4.95 13.98 -16.81
CA ARG A 101 -5.07 14.65 -18.11
C ARG A 101 -6.44 14.42 -18.73
N LEU A 102 -6.88 13.17 -18.84
CA LEU A 102 -8.17 12.82 -19.43
C LEU A 102 -9.35 13.49 -18.71
N VAL A 103 -9.32 13.53 -17.38
CA VAL A 103 -10.37 14.19 -16.59
C VAL A 103 -10.38 15.69 -16.83
N LEU A 104 -9.21 16.34 -16.92
CA LEU A 104 -9.11 17.77 -17.21
C LEU A 104 -9.63 18.10 -18.61
N GLU A 105 -9.21 17.33 -19.64
CA GLU A 105 -9.70 17.50 -21.01
C GLU A 105 -11.22 17.34 -21.08
N ASN A 106 -11.77 16.31 -20.43
CA ASN A 106 -13.21 16.07 -20.39
C ASN A 106 -13.96 17.17 -19.63
N PHE A 107 -13.39 17.68 -18.54
CA PHE A 107 -13.97 18.80 -17.80
C PHE A 107 -14.06 20.03 -18.70
N VAL A 108 -12.96 20.40 -19.37
CA VAL A 108 -12.91 21.55 -20.28
C VAL A 108 -13.92 21.40 -21.42
N ASN A 109 -14.00 20.22 -22.02
CA ASN A 109 -14.96 19.92 -23.08
C ASN A 109 -16.42 20.01 -22.61
N THR A 110 -16.69 19.71 -21.33
CA THR A 110 -18.05 19.66 -20.78
C THR A 110 -18.51 21.02 -20.23
N TYR A 111 -17.62 21.75 -19.56
CA TYR A 111 -17.96 22.94 -18.78
C TYR A 111 -17.33 24.23 -19.29
N GLY A 112 -16.47 24.16 -20.32
CA GLY A 112 -15.70 25.30 -20.80
C GLY A 112 -14.30 25.37 -20.16
N PRO A 113 -13.47 26.35 -20.58
CA PRO A 113 -12.10 26.50 -20.07
C PRO A 113 -12.09 26.62 -18.54
N LEU A 114 -11.05 26.06 -17.92
CA LEU A 114 -10.78 26.33 -16.52
C LEU A 114 -10.44 27.81 -16.42
N ASP A 115 -11.25 28.59 -15.71
CA ASP A 115 -10.90 29.98 -15.42
C ASP A 115 -9.53 29.98 -14.73
N GLU A 116 -8.53 30.57 -15.37
CA GLU A 116 -7.29 30.96 -14.72
C GLU A 116 -7.69 32.06 -13.73
N GLY A 117 -8.03 31.66 -12.50
CA GLY A 117 -8.25 32.61 -11.42
C GLY A 117 -7.01 33.50 -11.32
N GLU A 118 -7.21 34.77 -11.66
CA GLU A 118 -6.28 35.89 -11.53
C GLU A 118 -5.60 35.85 -10.14
N GLU A 119 -4.28 36.09 -10.14
CA GLU A 119 -3.46 36.28 -8.93
C GLU A 119 -4.04 37.31 -7.95
#